data_AF-A0AAE0VUY4-F1
#
_entry.id   AF-A0AAE0VUY4-F1
#
_cell.length_a   1.000
_cell.length_b   1.000
_cell.length_c   1.000
_cell.angle_alpha   90.00
_cell.angle_beta   90.00
_cell.angle_gamma   90.00
#
_symmetry.space_group_name_H-M   'P 1'
#
loop_
_entity.id
_entity.type
_entity.pdbx_description
1 polymer ?
#
loop_
_entity_poly.entity_id
_entity_poly.type
_entity_poly.pdbx_seq_one_letter_code
_entity_poly.pdbx_strand_id
1 'polypeptide(L)'
;MQRLMTILNKPPADIDEELATRCVNLAAAVIAWKFFTEFTETIRNEEKMILMAATKCAFNMAWNADALAGKLQVATFHFLHKEYVQALSILDSAVSATSVLCYPAWCSKLRFISVTNGTIQQSAEGPSSFKNVGVAFDVMFTKENIQHVPYAIQFECALLGEANINFALFHPLVYAFYLLFEVHCTFVDTRKRDEYILHLSNIVHSTEGGLERHHALNILGVCFQKMENLHEAFSRFSQSLKECQNKANAAVYHLVILAFQCLRDRRFDWGNILSLEGFNCHQNNNWEVSKRHVVIYRRDPGFQ
;
A
#
# COMPACT_ATOMS: atom_id res chain seq x y z
N MET A 1 -17.72 18.09 4.48
CA MET A 1 -19.07 18.58 4.15
C MET A 1 -19.10 19.42 2.87
N GLN A 2 -18.37 20.54 2.74
CA GLN A 2 -18.31 21.33 1.49
C GLN A 2 -17.83 20.55 0.25
N ARG A 3 -16.97 19.54 0.40
CA ARG A 3 -16.50 18.68 -0.71
C ARG A 3 -17.52 17.62 -1.18
N LEU A 4 -18.44 17.21 -0.31
CA LEU A 4 -19.59 16.38 -0.70
C LEU A 4 -20.54 17.21 -1.59
N MET A 5 -20.72 18.49 -1.24
CA MET A 5 -21.56 19.43 -1.98
C MET A 5 -21.02 19.74 -3.38
N THR A 6 -19.70 19.74 -3.60
CA THR A 6 -19.12 19.95 -4.94
C THR A 6 -19.31 18.75 -5.86
N ILE A 7 -19.31 17.53 -5.31
CA ILE A 7 -19.63 16.30 -6.05
C ILE A 7 -21.12 16.25 -6.36
N LEU A 8 -21.98 16.66 -5.43
CA LEU A 8 -23.44 16.79 -5.60
C LEU A 8 -23.88 17.92 -6.54
N ASN A 9 -22.96 18.76 -7.03
CA ASN A 9 -23.25 19.82 -8.00
C ASN A 9 -23.06 19.39 -9.47
N LYS A 10 -22.63 18.15 -9.73
CA LYS A 10 -22.71 17.56 -11.08
C LYS A 10 -24.18 17.12 -11.35
N PRO A 11 -24.62 17.07 -12.62
CA PRO A 11 -25.94 16.53 -12.93
C PRO A 11 -26.09 15.10 -12.35
N PRO A 12 -27.23 14.75 -11.74
CA PRO A 12 -27.42 13.50 -10.99
C PRO A 12 -27.05 12.23 -11.77
N ALA A 13 -27.29 12.21 -13.09
CA ALA A 13 -27.06 11.05 -13.94
C ALA A 13 -25.59 10.61 -14.00
N ASP A 14 -24.64 11.55 -13.99
CA ASP A 14 -23.20 11.22 -14.11
C ASP A 14 -22.59 10.76 -12.77
N ILE A 15 -23.15 11.21 -11.64
CA ILE A 15 -22.68 10.85 -10.29
C ILE A 15 -23.08 9.40 -9.98
N ASP A 16 -24.29 9.01 -10.34
CA ASP A 16 -24.84 7.70 -10.03
C ASP A 16 -24.12 6.60 -10.82
N GLU A 17 -23.74 6.85 -12.08
CA GLU A 17 -22.98 5.90 -12.89
C GLU A 17 -21.53 5.74 -12.41
N GLU A 18 -20.86 6.84 -12.07
CA GLU A 18 -19.48 6.81 -11.55
C GLU A 18 -19.41 6.13 -10.16
N LEU A 19 -20.39 6.39 -9.29
CA LEU A 19 -20.52 5.74 -7.99
C LEU A 19 -20.94 4.28 -8.11
N ALA A 20 -21.85 3.94 -9.02
CA ALA A 20 -22.23 2.55 -9.29
C ALA A 20 -21.03 1.75 -9.78
N THR A 21 -20.24 2.30 -10.71
CA THR A 21 -19.01 1.68 -11.20
C THR A 21 -18.02 1.44 -10.06
N ARG A 22 -17.82 2.41 -9.16
CA ARG A 22 -17.01 2.26 -7.95
C ARG A 22 -17.47 1.12 -7.05
N CYS A 23 -18.77 1.07 -6.77
CA CYS A 23 -19.35 0.05 -5.92
C CYS A 23 -19.21 -1.35 -6.54
N VAL A 24 -19.39 -1.48 -7.85
CA VAL A 24 -19.19 -2.74 -8.59
C VAL A 24 -17.73 -3.17 -8.54
N ASN A 25 -16.78 -2.26 -8.71
CA ASN A 25 -15.34 -2.56 -8.62
C ASN A 25 -14.95 -3.04 -7.24
N LEU A 26 -15.40 -2.31 -6.22
CA LEU A 26 -15.18 -2.64 -4.81
C LEU A 26 -15.75 -4.02 -4.51
N ALA A 27 -16.97 -4.30 -4.93
CA ALA A 27 -17.61 -5.59 -4.75
C ALA A 27 -16.86 -6.71 -5.48
N ALA A 28 -16.47 -6.51 -6.74
CA ALA A 28 -15.72 -7.49 -7.53
C ALA A 28 -14.37 -7.81 -6.90
N ALA A 29 -13.63 -6.81 -6.44
CA ALA A 29 -12.38 -6.97 -5.71
C ALA A 29 -12.56 -7.77 -4.41
N VAL A 30 -13.54 -7.40 -3.58
CA VAL A 30 -13.83 -8.09 -2.32
C VAL A 30 -14.23 -9.55 -2.58
N ILE A 31 -15.07 -9.80 -3.58
CA ILE A 31 -15.50 -11.15 -3.97
C ILE A 31 -14.30 -11.96 -4.47
N ALA A 32 -13.43 -11.38 -5.30
CA ALA A 32 -12.24 -12.05 -5.80
C ALA A 32 -11.31 -12.49 -4.66
N TRP A 33 -11.06 -11.59 -3.71
CA TRP A 33 -10.27 -11.90 -2.53
C TRP A 33 -10.91 -12.95 -1.63
N LYS A 34 -12.24 -12.94 -1.48
CA LYS A 34 -12.95 -13.97 -0.72
C LYS A 34 -12.76 -15.35 -1.36
N PHE A 35 -12.99 -15.48 -2.67
CA PHE A 35 -12.74 -16.73 -3.38
C PHE A 35 -11.28 -17.15 -3.30
N PHE A 36 -10.35 -16.18 -3.28
CA PHE A 36 -8.95 -16.48 -3.13
C PHE A 36 -8.61 -17.07 -1.76
N THR A 37 -9.11 -16.49 -0.68
CA THR A 37 -8.94 -17.05 0.67
C THR A 37 -9.49 -18.48 0.73
N GLU A 38 -10.73 -18.68 0.27
CA GLU A 38 -11.35 -20.02 0.24
C GLU A 38 -10.52 -21.01 -0.61
N PHE A 39 -9.99 -20.58 -1.76
CA PHE A 39 -9.12 -21.39 -2.61
C PHE A 39 -7.86 -21.87 -1.88
N THR A 40 -7.21 -21.01 -1.12
CA THR A 40 -5.96 -21.36 -0.42
C THR A 40 -6.18 -22.30 0.76
N GLU A 41 -7.32 -22.20 1.43
CA GLU A 41 -7.71 -23.05 2.57
C GLU A 41 -8.26 -24.42 2.13
N THR A 42 -8.73 -24.52 0.90
CA THR A 42 -9.34 -25.75 0.36
C THR A 42 -8.30 -26.84 0.09
N ILE A 43 -8.48 -27.99 0.73
CA ILE A 43 -7.60 -29.18 0.60
C ILE A 43 -7.97 -30.02 -0.63
N ARG A 44 -9.25 -30.07 -1.02
CA ARG A 44 -9.73 -30.95 -2.10
C ARG A 44 -9.42 -30.36 -3.47
N ASN A 45 -8.78 -31.15 -4.34
CA ASN A 45 -8.29 -30.67 -5.64
C ASN A 45 -9.41 -30.20 -6.59
N GLU A 46 -10.55 -30.90 -6.64
CA GLU A 46 -11.65 -30.52 -7.54
C GLU A 46 -12.27 -29.17 -7.16
N GLU A 47 -12.61 -29.00 -5.88
CA GLU A 47 -13.12 -27.73 -5.33
C GLU A 47 -12.10 -26.60 -5.49
N LYS A 48 -10.81 -26.90 -5.30
CA LYS A 48 -9.71 -25.96 -5.49
C LYS A 48 -9.63 -25.45 -6.93
N MET A 49 -9.83 -26.31 -7.93
CA MET A 49 -9.85 -25.89 -9.34
C MET A 49 -11.04 -24.97 -9.64
N ILE A 50 -12.21 -25.25 -9.08
CA ILE A 50 -13.41 -24.41 -9.21
C ILE A 50 -13.17 -23.02 -8.59
N LEU A 51 -12.65 -22.98 -7.36
CA LEU A 51 -12.35 -21.72 -6.66
C LEU A 51 -11.25 -20.92 -7.36
N MET A 52 -10.24 -21.57 -7.94
CA MET A 52 -9.23 -20.91 -8.76
C MET A 52 -9.83 -20.24 -10.00
N ALA A 53 -10.72 -20.94 -10.70
CA ALA A 53 -11.43 -20.40 -11.86
C ALA A 53 -12.34 -19.23 -11.47
N ALA A 54 -13.08 -19.34 -10.36
CA ALA A 54 -13.91 -18.27 -9.82
C ALA A 54 -13.10 -17.04 -9.42
N THR A 55 -11.95 -17.25 -8.75
CA THR A 55 -11.01 -16.20 -8.37
C THR A 55 -10.49 -15.45 -9.59
N LYS A 56 -10.02 -16.17 -10.62
CA LYS A 56 -9.56 -15.56 -11.88
C LYS A 56 -10.67 -14.77 -12.57
N CYS A 57 -11.89 -15.32 -12.60
CA CYS A 57 -13.05 -14.68 -13.20
C CYS A 57 -13.38 -13.35 -12.48
N ALA A 58 -13.44 -13.37 -11.15
CA ALA A 58 -13.73 -12.19 -10.35
C ALA A 58 -12.64 -11.11 -10.46
N PHE A 59 -11.36 -11.50 -10.48
CA PHE A 59 -10.26 -10.56 -10.74
C PHE A 59 -10.31 -9.95 -12.14
N ASN A 60 -10.69 -10.72 -13.16
CA ASN A 60 -10.89 -10.19 -14.51
C ASN A 60 -12.08 -9.22 -14.60
N MET A 61 -13.14 -9.44 -13.81
CA MET A 61 -14.25 -8.48 -13.71
C MET A 61 -13.77 -7.17 -13.06
N ALA A 62 -12.99 -7.24 -11.99
CA ALA A 62 -12.39 -6.07 -11.35
C ALA A 62 -11.44 -5.31 -12.30
N TRP A 63 -10.63 -6.03 -13.09
CA TRP A 63 -9.75 -5.46 -14.11
C TRP A 63 -10.50 -4.59 -15.13
N ASN A 64 -11.65 -5.07 -15.62
CA ASN A 64 -12.38 -4.40 -16.69
C ASN A 64 -13.03 -3.10 -16.24
N ALA A 65 -13.25 -2.93 -14.94
CA ALA A 65 -14.04 -1.85 -14.39
C ALA A 65 -13.21 -0.85 -13.56
N ASP A 66 -12.03 -1.25 -13.05
CA ASP A 66 -10.94 -0.36 -12.61
C ASP A 66 -9.65 -0.71 -13.36
N ALA A 67 -9.23 0.19 -14.26
CA ALA A 67 -8.09 -0.04 -15.13
C ALA A 67 -6.75 -0.15 -14.39
N LEU A 68 -6.63 0.35 -13.15
CA LEU A 68 -5.38 0.30 -12.38
C LEU A 68 -5.48 -0.58 -11.14
N ALA A 69 -6.40 -0.33 -10.19
CA ALA A 69 -6.39 -1.12 -8.95
C ALA A 69 -6.77 -2.59 -9.21
N GLY A 70 -7.69 -2.84 -10.14
CA GLY A 70 -8.02 -4.19 -10.59
C GLY A 70 -6.80 -4.91 -11.16
N LYS A 71 -6.05 -4.28 -12.07
CA LYS A 71 -4.78 -4.81 -12.61
C LYS A 71 -3.77 -5.12 -11.50
N LEU A 72 -3.65 -4.22 -10.53
CA LEU A 72 -2.72 -4.40 -9.42
C LEU A 72 -3.11 -5.59 -8.55
N GLN A 73 -4.40 -5.82 -8.29
CA GLN A 73 -4.85 -7.01 -7.56
C GLN A 73 -4.58 -8.31 -8.34
N VAL A 74 -4.79 -8.30 -9.66
CA VAL A 74 -4.44 -9.46 -10.51
C VAL A 74 -2.92 -9.70 -10.50
N ALA A 75 -2.12 -8.64 -10.58
CA ALA A 75 -0.67 -8.73 -10.46
C ALA A 75 -0.23 -9.28 -9.11
N THR A 76 -0.86 -8.85 -8.00
CA THR A 76 -0.63 -9.41 -6.66
C THR A 76 -0.90 -10.90 -6.62
N PHE A 77 -2.01 -11.35 -7.21
CA PHE A 77 -2.32 -12.78 -7.31
C PHE A 77 -1.19 -13.55 -8.01
N HIS A 78 -0.76 -13.11 -9.19
CA HIS A 78 0.34 -13.77 -9.91
C HIS A 78 1.66 -13.73 -9.14
N PHE A 79 1.97 -12.60 -8.50
CA PHE A 79 3.16 -12.45 -7.67
C PHE A 79 3.19 -13.47 -6.52
N LEU A 80 2.08 -13.63 -5.79
CA LEU A 80 1.98 -14.56 -4.66
C LEU A 80 2.10 -16.03 -5.09
N HIS A 81 1.74 -16.37 -6.33
CA HIS A 81 1.91 -17.70 -6.91
C HIS A 81 3.25 -17.90 -7.60
N LYS A 82 4.18 -16.95 -7.47
CA LYS A 82 5.50 -17.00 -8.10
C LYS A 82 5.44 -17.00 -9.63
N GLU A 83 4.34 -16.52 -10.21
CA GLU A 83 4.16 -16.30 -11.65
C GLU A 83 4.69 -14.90 -12.02
N TYR A 84 5.98 -14.66 -11.72
CA TYR A 84 6.58 -13.33 -11.74
C TYR A 84 6.62 -12.68 -13.13
N VAL A 85 6.72 -13.48 -14.20
CA VAL A 85 6.70 -12.97 -15.59
C VAL A 85 5.33 -12.41 -15.95
N GLN A 86 4.26 -13.09 -15.53
CA GLN A 86 2.88 -12.63 -15.72
C GLN A 86 2.61 -11.38 -14.88
N ALA A 87 3.03 -11.39 -13.61
CA ALA A 87 2.93 -10.23 -12.74
C ALA A 87 3.64 -9.01 -13.35
N LEU A 88 4.88 -9.17 -13.84
CA LEU A 88 5.65 -8.11 -14.48
C LEU A 88 4.94 -7.56 -15.72
N SER A 89 4.46 -8.43 -16.60
CA SER A 89 3.74 -8.03 -17.81
C SER A 89 2.49 -7.17 -17.51
N ILE A 90 1.73 -7.56 -16.47
CA ILE A 90 0.56 -6.78 -16.02
C ILE A 90 0.99 -5.44 -15.43
N LEU A 91 2.03 -5.43 -14.59
CA LEU A 91 2.54 -4.22 -13.94
C LEU A 91 3.11 -3.24 -14.98
N ASP A 92 3.89 -3.70 -15.94
CA ASP A 92 4.43 -2.90 -17.03
C ASP A 92 3.29 -2.29 -17.86
N SER A 93 2.26 -3.07 -18.18
CA SER A 93 1.05 -2.56 -18.85
C SER A 93 0.33 -1.50 -18.01
N ALA A 94 0.31 -1.64 -16.68
CA ALA A 94 -0.32 -0.70 -15.77
C ALA A 94 0.45 0.63 -15.65
N VAL A 95 1.79 0.59 -15.61
CA VAL A 95 2.63 1.80 -15.44
C VAL A 95 3.13 2.43 -16.75
N SER A 96 3.10 1.70 -17.86
CA SER A 96 3.56 2.21 -19.17
C SER A 96 2.44 2.86 -19.99
N ALA A 97 1.19 2.65 -19.62
CA ALA A 97 0.06 3.28 -20.29
C ALA A 97 0.14 4.80 -20.10
N THR A 98 0.35 5.54 -21.21
CA THR A 98 0.21 7.01 -21.21
C THR A 98 -1.23 7.33 -20.89
N SER A 99 -1.49 7.61 -19.62
CA SER A 99 -2.84 7.73 -19.11
C SER A 99 -2.88 8.87 -18.10
N VAL A 100 -3.89 9.71 -18.27
CA VAL A 100 -4.35 10.57 -17.19
C VAL A 100 -5.47 9.80 -16.51
N LEU A 101 -5.31 9.53 -15.22
CA LEU A 101 -6.26 8.80 -14.41
C LEU A 101 -6.95 9.81 -13.50
N CYS A 102 -8.28 9.87 -13.59
CA CYS A 102 -9.08 10.45 -12.54
C CYS A 102 -8.94 9.55 -11.30
N TYR A 103 -8.47 10.13 -10.21
CA TYR A 103 -8.19 9.45 -8.96
C TYR A 103 -9.07 10.05 -7.86
N PRO A 104 -10.34 9.64 -7.76
CA PRO A 104 -11.24 10.08 -6.72
C PRO A 104 -10.99 9.29 -5.43
N ALA A 105 -9.77 9.41 -4.92
CA ALA A 105 -9.26 8.62 -3.81
C ALA A 105 -10.02 8.85 -2.52
N TRP A 106 -10.14 7.80 -1.71
CA TRP A 106 -10.52 7.94 -0.31
C TRP A 106 -9.31 8.28 0.55
N CYS A 107 -8.11 7.84 0.15
CA CYS A 107 -6.88 8.11 0.91
C CYS A 107 -6.17 9.42 0.51
N SER A 108 -6.42 9.96 -0.68
CA SER A 108 -5.69 11.13 -1.22
C SER A 108 -6.57 12.36 -1.45
N LYS A 109 -5.97 13.55 -1.32
CA LYS A 109 -6.58 14.82 -1.77
C LYS A 109 -6.32 15.10 -3.24
N LEU A 110 -5.35 14.41 -3.83
CA LEU A 110 -4.96 14.55 -5.23
C LEU A 110 -6.00 13.83 -6.09
N ARG A 111 -6.37 14.45 -7.21
CA ARG A 111 -7.51 14.01 -8.03
C ARG A 111 -7.12 13.43 -9.36
N PHE A 112 -5.86 13.62 -9.75
CA PHE A 112 -5.37 13.19 -11.03
C PHE A 112 -3.97 12.63 -10.89
N ILE A 113 -3.77 11.51 -11.56
CA ILE A 113 -2.47 10.88 -11.74
C ILE A 113 -2.20 10.91 -13.24
N SER A 114 -1.15 11.59 -13.67
CA SER A 114 -0.63 11.47 -15.03
C SER A 114 0.60 10.60 -15.02
N VAL A 115 0.61 9.58 -15.87
CA VAL A 115 1.79 8.79 -16.17
C VAL A 115 2.19 9.06 -17.61
N THR A 116 3.31 9.75 -17.81
CA THR A 116 3.82 10.10 -19.15
C THR A 116 5.30 9.73 -19.25
N ASN A 117 5.64 8.76 -20.10
CA ASN A 117 7.03 8.32 -20.33
C ASN A 117 7.80 8.02 -19.03
N GLY A 118 7.17 7.30 -18.09
CA GLY A 118 7.77 6.98 -16.79
C GLY A 118 7.82 8.15 -15.79
N THR A 119 7.40 9.35 -16.19
CA THR A 119 7.19 10.48 -15.28
C THR A 119 5.80 10.41 -14.71
N ILE A 120 5.71 10.49 -13.38
CA ILE A 120 4.44 10.57 -12.67
C ILE A 120 4.26 11.98 -12.16
N GLN A 121 3.09 12.53 -12.45
CA GLN A 121 2.64 13.81 -11.90
C GLN A 121 1.30 13.59 -11.22
N GLN A 122 1.19 14.09 -9.99
CA GLN A 122 -0.08 14.17 -9.29
C GLN A 122 -0.53 15.62 -9.28
N SER A 123 -1.83 15.86 -9.50
CA SER A 123 -2.39 17.20 -9.47
C SER A 123 -3.78 17.21 -8.83
N ALA A 124 -4.10 18.33 -8.19
CA ALA A 124 -5.44 18.60 -7.69
C ALA A 124 -6.37 19.04 -8.83
N GLU A 125 -5.82 19.68 -9.86
CA GLU A 125 -6.52 20.19 -11.03
C GLU A 125 -6.42 19.20 -12.19
N GLY A 126 -7.54 18.96 -12.87
CA GLY A 126 -7.61 17.99 -13.96
C GLY A 126 -7.02 18.50 -15.26
N PRO A 127 -6.78 17.60 -16.24
CA PRO A 127 -6.44 18.03 -17.58
C PRO A 127 -7.55 18.90 -18.17
N SER A 128 -7.18 19.81 -19.07
CA SER A 128 -8.13 20.65 -19.81
C SER A 128 -9.06 19.85 -20.74
N SER A 129 -8.74 18.57 -21.01
CA SER A 129 -9.57 17.64 -21.77
C SER A 129 -9.65 16.27 -21.09
N PHE A 130 -10.86 15.72 -21.01
CA PHE A 130 -11.13 14.38 -20.46
C PHE A 130 -11.11 13.26 -21.51
N LYS A 131 -10.70 13.54 -22.75
CA LYS A 131 -10.61 12.50 -23.79
C LYS A 131 -9.53 11.49 -23.39
N ASN A 132 -9.92 10.23 -23.24
CA ASN A 132 -9.06 9.10 -22.81
C ASN A 132 -8.58 9.16 -21.35
N VAL A 133 -9.33 9.82 -20.46
CA VAL A 133 -9.04 9.76 -19.02
C VAL A 133 -9.57 8.45 -18.44
N GLY A 134 -8.66 7.61 -17.95
CA GLY A 134 -9.04 6.42 -17.18
C GLY A 134 -9.47 6.80 -15.76
N VAL A 135 -9.98 5.83 -15.01
CA VAL A 135 -10.24 6.00 -13.58
C VAL A 135 -9.35 5.02 -12.81
N ALA A 136 -8.75 5.50 -11.72
CA ALA A 136 -8.00 4.67 -10.78
C ALA A 136 -8.62 4.80 -9.39
N PHE A 137 -8.70 3.69 -8.66
CA PHE A 137 -9.09 3.70 -7.26
C PHE A 137 -7.92 3.30 -6.36
N ASP A 138 -8.14 3.46 -5.05
CA ASP A 138 -7.26 2.93 -4.03
C ASP A 138 -7.20 1.40 -4.14
N VAL A 139 -5.99 0.84 -4.02
CA VAL A 139 -5.84 -0.61 -3.88
C VAL A 139 -6.27 -0.98 -2.47
N MET A 140 -7.22 -1.89 -2.38
CA MET A 140 -7.86 -2.25 -1.12
C MET A 140 -7.50 -3.67 -0.68
N PHE A 141 -7.24 -3.82 0.62
CA PHE A 141 -7.09 -5.10 1.30
C PHE A 141 -7.89 -5.13 2.60
N THR A 142 -8.38 -6.31 2.97
CA THR A 142 -9.11 -6.57 4.21
C THR A 142 -8.26 -7.35 5.20
N LYS A 143 -8.75 -7.50 6.43
CA LYS A 143 -8.10 -8.32 7.47
C LYS A 143 -7.98 -9.78 7.06
N GLU A 144 -8.99 -10.29 6.37
CA GLU A 144 -9.05 -11.66 5.86
C GLU A 144 -7.97 -11.90 4.78
N ASN A 145 -7.44 -10.84 4.17
CA ASN A 145 -6.38 -10.95 3.17
C ASN A 145 -4.97 -11.02 3.77
N ILE A 146 -4.80 -10.99 5.10
CA ILE A 146 -3.47 -10.87 5.73
C ILE A 146 -2.47 -11.93 5.27
N GLN A 147 -2.91 -13.17 5.03
CA GLN A 147 -2.05 -14.27 4.55
C GLN A 147 -1.78 -14.20 3.04
N HIS A 148 -2.46 -13.30 2.35
CA HIS A 148 -2.59 -13.19 0.90
C HIS A 148 -2.19 -11.80 0.40
N VAL A 149 -1.37 -11.10 1.19
CA VAL A 149 -0.80 -9.81 0.80
C VAL A 149 0.71 -9.84 0.99
N PRO A 150 1.45 -9.06 0.19
CA PRO A 150 2.88 -8.90 0.39
C PRO A 150 3.23 -8.39 1.79
N TYR A 151 4.44 -8.70 2.27
CA TYR A 151 4.90 -8.42 3.63
C TYR A 151 4.66 -6.97 4.11
N ALA A 152 4.91 -5.97 3.26
CA ALA A 152 4.71 -4.56 3.64
C ALA A 152 3.26 -4.19 4.01
N ILE A 153 2.28 -5.02 3.61
CA ILE A 153 0.85 -4.76 3.77
C ILE A 153 0.27 -5.54 4.96
N GLN A 154 0.95 -6.62 5.40
CA GLN A 154 0.41 -7.55 6.38
C GLN A 154 0.08 -6.89 7.72
N PHE A 155 0.95 -6.00 8.22
CA PHE A 155 0.69 -5.30 9.48
C PHE A 155 -0.43 -4.26 9.37
N GLU A 156 -0.57 -3.61 8.21
CA GLU A 156 -1.70 -2.71 7.96
C GLU A 156 -3.02 -3.48 8.02
N CYS A 157 -3.08 -4.67 7.42
CA CYS A 157 -4.24 -5.55 7.51
C CYS A 157 -4.49 -6.08 8.92
N ALA A 158 -3.43 -6.38 9.68
CA ALA A 158 -3.52 -6.92 11.03
C ALA A 158 -4.19 -5.95 12.02
N LEU A 159 -3.98 -4.64 11.81
CA LEU A 159 -4.49 -3.57 12.68
C LEU A 159 -5.92 -3.14 12.32
N LEU A 160 -6.53 -3.72 11.28
CA LEU A 160 -7.92 -3.47 10.92
C LEU A 160 -8.88 -3.99 12.02
N GLY A 161 -9.98 -3.27 12.20
CA GLY A 161 -11.02 -3.55 13.20
C GLY A 161 -10.91 -2.76 14.51
N GLU A 162 -9.74 -2.18 14.85
CA GLU A 162 -9.59 -1.37 16.08
C GLU A 162 -10.29 0.00 15.99
N ALA A 163 -10.59 0.48 14.78
CA ALA A 163 -11.13 1.81 14.53
C ALA A 163 -12.43 1.82 13.69
N ASN A 164 -13.18 0.71 13.63
CA ASN A 164 -14.28 0.50 12.67
C ASN A 164 -13.86 0.65 11.19
N ILE A 165 -12.56 0.58 10.91
CA ILE A 165 -12.01 0.55 9.57
C ILE A 165 -11.77 -0.92 9.22
N ASN A 166 -12.46 -1.40 8.19
CA ASN A 166 -12.41 -2.79 7.74
C ASN A 166 -11.47 -3.02 6.54
N PHE A 167 -10.84 -1.95 6.06
CA PHE A 167 -10.06 -1.94 4.82
C PHE A 167 -8.80 -1.09 4.97
N ALA A 168 -7.67 -1.62 4.48
CA ALA A 168 -6.44 -0.87 4.26
C ALA A 168 -6.43 -0.39 2.80
N LEU A 169 -6.23 0.90 2.59
CA LEU A 169 -6.28 1.56 1.29
C LEU A 169 -4.90 2.11 0.93
N PHE A 170 -4.42 1.73 -0.25
CA PHE A 170 -3.10 2.12 -0.73
C PHE A 170 -3.22 2.90 -2.01
N HIS A 171 -2.45 3.98 -2.09
CA HIS A 171 -2.32 4.74 -3.32
C HIS A 171 -1.83 3.80 -4.44
N PRO A 172 -2.52 3.71 -5.58
CA PRO A 172 -2.27 2.67 -6.58
C PRO A 172 -0.86 2.71 -7.15
N LEU A 173 -0.29 3.90 -7.38
CA LEU A 173 1.10 4.01 -7.84
C LEU A 173 2.15 3.57 -6.80
N VAL A 174 1.92 3.88 -5.52
CA VAL A 174 2.80 3.42 -4.44
C VAL A 174 2.81 1.89 -4.43
N TYR A 175 1.63 1.29 -4.54
CA TYR A 175 1.50 -0.15 -4.58
C TYR A 175 2.08 -0.78 -5.86
N ALA A 176 1.87 -0.15 -7.02
CA ALA A 176 2.42 -0.61 -8.30
C ALA A 176 3.96 -0.67 -8.28
N PHE A 177 4.61 0.41 -7.83
CA PHE A 177 6.06 0.44 -7.77
C PHE A 177 6.65 -0.46 -6.70
N TYR A 178 5.93 -0.65 -5.60
CA TYR A 178 6.30 -1.66 -4.63
C TYR A 178 6.28 -3.07 -5.22
N LEU A 179 5.22 -3.43 -5.94
CA LEU A 179 5.17 -4.74 -6.60
C LEU A 179 6.24 -4.90 -7.68
N LEU A 180 6.50 -3.87 -8.48
CA LEU A 180 7.61 -3.87 -9.45
C LEU A 180 8.96 -4.06 -8.76
N PHE A 181 9.20 -3.34 -7.66
CA PHE A 181 10.38 -3.53 -6.81
C PHE A 181 10.50 -4.99 -6.32
N GLU A 182 9.42 -5.58 -5.80
CA GLU A 182 9.40 -6.95 -5.30
C GLU A 182 9.71 -7.99 -6.39
N VAL A 183 9.13 -7.80 -7.58
CA VAL A 183 9.37 -8.64 -8.76
C VAL A 183 10.83 -8.54 -9.22
N HIS A 184 11.37 -7.32 -9.34
CA HIS A 184 12.76 -7.13 -9.77
C HIS A 184 13.79 -7.56 -8.72
N CYS A 185 13.47 -7.50 -7.42
CA CYS A 185 14.27 -8.15 -6.38
C CYS A 185 14.38 -9.65 -6.63
N THR A 186 13.28 -10.29 -7.07
CA THR A 186 13.25 -11.73 -7.34
C THR A 186 14.07 -12.09 -8.57
N PHE A 187 14.05 -11.24 -9.60
CA PHE A 187 14.92 -11.38 -10.78
C PHE A 187 16.36 -10.92 -10.57
N VAL A 188 16.70 -10.38 -9.39
CA VAL A 188 18.03 -9.85 -9.06
C VAL A 188 18.44 -8.70 -10.01
N ASP A 189 17.47 -7.99 -10.58
CA ASP A 189 17.71 -6.79 -11.41
C ASP A 189 17.84 -5.57 -10.50
N THR A 190 19.06 -5.34 -10.01
CA THR A 190 19.37 -4.25 -9.09
C THR A 190 19.13 -2.87 -9.70
N ARG A 191 19.37 -2.71 -11.01
CA ARG A 191 19.16 -1.42 -11.70
C ARG A 191 17.68 -1.05 -11.69
N LYS A 192 16.81 -1.98 -12.10
CA LYS A 192 15.35 -1.73 -12.12
C LYS A 192 14.79 -1.60 -10.71
N ARG A 193 15.26 -2.42 -9.77
CA ARG A 193 14.91 -2.29 -8.36
C ARG A 193 15.19 -0.87 -7.84
N ASP A 194 16.38 -0.34 -8.08
CA ASP A 194 16.80 0.97 -7.58
C ASP A 194 16.03 2.12 -8.28
N GLU A 195 15.68 1.96 -9.56
CA GLU A 195 14.79 2.87 -10.29
C GLU A 195 13.40 2.99 -9.60
N TYR A 196 12.80 1.86 -9.21
CA TYR A 196 11.50 1.89 -8.53
C TYR A 196 11.55 2.45 -7.10
N ILE A 197 12.68 2.30 -6.39
CA ILE A 197 12.92 3.00 -5.13
C ILE A 197 12.95 4.51 -5.31
N LEU A 198 13.59 5.00 -6.38
CA LEU A 198 13.62 6.42 -6.70
C LEU A 198 12.20 6.93 -6.98
N HIS A 199 11.41 6.20 -7.76
CA HIS A 199 10.01 6.54 -8.02
C HIS A 199 9.17 6.57 -6.73
N LEU A 200 9.28 5.57 -5.85
CA LEU A 200 8.59 5.56 -4.56
C LEU A 200 9.01 6.73 -3.68
N SER A 201 10.30 7.04 -3.64
CA SER A 201 10.84 8.18 -2.86
C SER A 201 10.28 9.52 -3.35
N ASN A 202 10.16 9.69 -4.67
CA ASN A 202 9.56 10.88 -5.25
C ASN A 202 8.08 11.01 -4.89
N ILE A 203 7.31 9.92 -4.93
CA ILE A 203 5.90 9.94 -4.49
C ILE A 203 5.80 10.30 -3.01
N VAL A 204 6.58 9.66 -2.13
CA VAL A 204 6.59 9.97 -0.68
C VAL A 204 6.92 11.44 -0.40
N HIS A 205 7.77 12.04 -1.22
CA HIS A 205 8.13 13.46 -1.12
C HIS A 205 6.99 14.38 -1.55
N SER A 206 6.23 14.02 -2.60
CA SER A 206 5.10 14.81 -3.12
C SER A 206 3.78 14.57 -2.40
N THR A 207 3.62 13.43 -1.73
CA THR A 207 2.40 13.08 -0.99
C THR A 207 2.26 13.95 0.26
N GLU A 208 1.10 14.58 0.41
CA GLU A 208 0.75 15.31 1.63
C GLU A 208 0.68 14.37 2.84
N GLY A 209 0.98 14.89 4.03
CA GLY A 209 0.98 14.09 5.28
C GLY A 209 -0.36 13.42 5.61
N GLY A 210 -0.32 12.53 6.62
CA GLY A 210 -1.46 11.73 7.06
C GLY A 210 -1.40 10.29 6.57
N LEU A 211 -2.56 9.65 6.39
CA LEU A 211 -2.65 8.20 6.18
C LEU A 211 -2.01 7.72 4.86
N GLU A 212 -2.14 8.49 3.78
CA GLU A 212 -1.52 8.16 2.49
C GLU A 212 0.02 8.12 2.61
N ARG A 213 0.60 9.17 3.20
CA ARG A 213 2.04 9.27 3.41
C ARG A 213 2.55 8.22 4.38
N HIS A 214 1.77 7.91 5.41
CA HIS A 214 2.04 6.82 6.36
C HIS A 214 2.22 5.48 5.63
N HIS A 215 1.25 5.06 4.82
CA HIS A 215 1.34 3.82 4.06
C HIS A 215 2.52 3.84 3.06
N ALA A 216 2.73 4.95 2.38
CA ALA A 216 3.83 5.10 1.43
C ALA A 216 5.22 5.01 2.11
N LEU A 217 5.37 5.59 3.30
CA LEU A 217 6.59 5.49 4.10
C LEU A 217 6.83 4.07 4.62
N ASN A 218 5.78 3.36 5.05
CA ASN A 218 5.91 1.97 5.48
C ASN A 218 6.37 1.07 4.33
N ILE A 219 5.74 1.21 3.17
CA ILE A 219 6.13 0.49 1.96
C ILE A 219 7.59 0.79 1.59
N LEU A 220 7.98 2.07 1.53
CA LEU A 220 9.35 2.46 1.19
C LEU A 220 10.36 1.96 2.22
N GLY A 221 10.02 1.99 3.51
CA GLY A 221 10.84 1.46 4.60
C GLY A 221 11.09 -0.05 4.45
N VAL A 222 10.07 -0.83 4.09
CA VAL A 222 10.21 -2.26 3.80
C VAL A 222 11.11 -2.51 2.61
N CYS A 223 11.01 -1.68 1.56
CA CYS A 223 11.89 -1.81 0.40
C CYS A 223 13.37 -1.59 0.79
N PHE A 224 13.67 -0.54 1.56
CA PHE A 224 15.02 -0.30 2.07
C PHE A 224 15.51 -1.41 3.01
N GLN A 225 14.63 -1.94 3.87
CA GLN A 225 14.93 -3.08 4.73
C GLN A 225 15.36 -4.29 3.90
N LYS A 226 14.64 -4.60 2.81
CA LYS A 226 14.95 -5.72 1.91
C LYS A 226 16.24 -5.51 1.11
N MET A 227 16.63 -4.26 0.88
CA MET A 227 17.93 -3.90 0.29
C MET A 227 19.08 -3.89 1.31
N GLU A 228 18.84 -4.28 2.56
CA GLU A 228 19.79 -4.17 3.69
C GLU A 228 20.26 -2.73 3.99
N ASN A 229 19.55 -1.71 3.48
CA ASN A 229 19.78 -0.31 3.85
C ASN A 229 18.98 0.03 5.11
N LEU A 230 19.42 -0.52 6.23
CA LEU A 230 18.67 -0.47 7.49
C LEU A 230 18.56 0.96 8.04
N HIS A 231 19.54 1.83 7.78
CA HIS A 231 19.47 3.25 8.18
C HIS A 231 18.30 3.97 7.51
N GLU A 232 18.17 3.83 6.19
CA GLU A 232 17.03 4.40 5.47
C GLU A 232 15.72 3.75 5.91
N ALA A 233 15.69 2.43 6.12
CA ALA A 233 14.48 1.76 6.63
C ALA A 233 14.02 2.34 7.97
N PHE A 234 14.94 2.51 8.95
CA PHE A 234 14.65 3.15 10.24
C PHE A 234 14.12 4.56 10.07
N SER A 235 14.76 5.36 9.20
CA SER A 235 14.34 6.73 8.91
C SER A 235 12.91 6.78 8.37
N ARG A 236 12.55 5.91 7.41
CA ARG A 236 11.19 5.88 6.83
C ARG A 236 10.14 5.44 7.83
N PHE A 237 10.36 4.35 8.57
CA PHE A 237 9.40 3.92 9.59
C PHE A 237 9.25 4.96 10.71
N SER A 238 10.32 5.63 11.10
CA SER A 238 10.28 6.71 12.10
C SER A 238 9.49 7.92 11.60
N GLN A 239 9.64 8.30 10.32
CA GLN A 239 8.80 9.34 9.71
C GLN A 239 7.34 8.89 9.67
N SER A 240 7.08 7.62 9.36
CA SER A 240 5.74 7.04 9.29
C SER A 240 4.98 7.10 10.62
N LEU A 241 5.68 6.93 11.75
CA LEU A 241 5.10 7.11 13.09
C LEU A 241 4.56 8.53 13.31
N LYS A 242 5.27 9.54 12.79
CA LYS A 242 4.90 10.95 12.96
C LYS A 242 3.63 11.33 12.17
N GLU A 243 3.32 10.60 11.11
CA GLU A 243 2.15 10.87 10.25
C GLU A 243 0.82 10.46 10.91
N CYS A 244 0.83 9.48 11.82
CA CYS A 244 -0.38 8.93 12.44
C CYS A 244 -0.21 8.71 13.96
N GLN A 245 -0.15 9.79 14.74
CA GLN A 245 0.18 9.75 16.18
C GLN A 245 -0.92 9.17 17.09
N ASN A 246 -2.17 9.08 16.61
CA ASN A 246 -3.34 8.69 17.43
C ASN A 246 -4.01 7.39 16.96
N LYS A 247 -3.31 6.56 16.19
CA LYS A 247 -3.85 5.31 15.64
C LYS A 247 -2.84 4.17 15.81
N ALA A 248 -3.35 2.94 15.82
CA ALA A 248 -2.52 1.76 15.62
C ALA A 248 -1.67 1.96 14.36
N ASN A 249 -0.38 1.64 14.45
CA ASN A 249 0.60 2.06 13.45
C ASN A 249 1.52 0.89 13.08
N ALA A 250 1.43 0.42 11.84
CA ALA A 250 2.21 -0.70 11.34
C ALA A 250 3.73 -0.46 11.42
N ALA A 251 4.17 0.81 11.40
CA ALA A 251 5.59 1.17 11.49
C ALA A 251 6.23 0.72 12.81
N VAL A 252 5.46 0.64 13.92
CA VAL A 252 5.97 0.14 15.20
C VAL A 252 6.43 -1.31 15.06
N TYR A 253 5.62 -2.16 14.43
CA TYR A 253 5.95 -3.57 14.20
C TYR A 253 7.18 -3.71 13.30
N HIS A 254 7.25 -2.92 12.22
CA HIS A 254 8.42 -2.92 11.34
C HIS A 254 9.70 -2.47 12.05
N LEU A 255 9.64 -1.44 12.90
CA LEU A 255 10.79 -0.99 13.71
C LEU A 255 11.26 -2.06 14.70
N VAL A 256 10.33 -2.77 15.33
CA VAL A 256 10.68 -3.89 16.22
C VAL A 256 11.41 -4.99 15.45
N ILE A 257 10.88 -5.39 14.30
CA ILE A 257 11.49 -6.43 13.46
C ILE A 257 12.88 -6.00 13.01
N LEU A 258 13.01 -4.76 12.54
CA LEU A 258 14.28 -4.19 12.10
C LEU A 258 15.29 -4.13 13.25
N ALA A 259 14.84 -3.79 14.45
CA ALA A 259 15.68 -3.78 15.64
C ALA A 259 16.21 -5.19 15.99
N PHE A 260 15.34 -6.20 15.94
CA PHE A 260 15.76 -7.59 16.15
C PHE A 260 16.75 -8.08 15.09
N GLN A 261 16.55 -7.71 13.81
CA GLN A 261 17.49 -8.04 12.73
C GLN A 261 18.86 -7.40 12.99
N CYS A 262 18.90 -6.13 13.40
CA CYS A 262 20.14 -5.43 13.75
C CYS A 262 20.88 -6.08 14.92
N LEU A 263 20.15 -6.46 15.98
CA LEU A 263 20.71 -7.15 17.14
C LEU A 263 21.32 -8.51 16.75
N ARG A 264 20.59 -9.29 15.95
CA ARG A 264 21.02 -10.61 15.51
C ARG A 264 22.30 -10.54 14.69
N ASP A 265 22.36 -9.58 13.77
CA ASP A 265 23.44 -9.50 12.80
C ASP A 265 24.67 -8.75 13.35
N ARG A 266 24.59 -8.17 14.57
CA ARG A 266 25.63 -7.31 15.18
C ARG A 266 26.08 -6.14 14.30
N ARG A 267 25.26 -5.75 13.32
CA ARG A 267 25.63 -4.79 12.26
C ARG A 267 25.36 -3.32 12.63
N PHE A 268 25.01 -2.98 13.86
CA PHE A 268 24.48 -1.64 14.17
C PHE A 268 24.98 -0.99 15.45
N ASP A 269 25.37 0.28 15.32
CA ASP A 269 25.63 1.21 16.42
C ASP A 269 24.31 1.88 16.84
N TRP A 270 23.76 1.41 17.96
CA TRP A 270 22.51 1.92 18.55
C TRP A 270 22.59 3.40 18.97
N GLY A 271 23.80 3.94 19.16
CA GLY A 271 23.99 5.35 19.51
C GLY A 271 23.40 6.30 18.47
N ASN A 272 23.50 5.95 17.19
CA ASN A 272 23.01 6.77 16.07
C ASN A 272 21.52 6.58 15.76
N ILE A 273 20.90 5.45 16.12
CA ILE A 273 19.45 5.26 15.94
C ILE A 273 18.67 6.02 17.01
N LEU A 274 19.13 5.98 18.25
CA LEU A 274 18.47 6.66 19.37
C LEU A 274 18.56 8.19 19.26
N SER A 275 19.43 8.71 18.40
CA SER A 275 19.49 10.14 18.06
C SER A 275 18.55 10.53 16.90
N LEU A 276 17.94 9.57 16.18
CA LEU A 276 16.92 9.88 15.17
C LEU A 276 15.70 10.49 15.85
N GLU A 277 15.29 11.67 15.38
CA GLU A 277 14.24 12.50 15.98
C GLU A 277 12.85 11.83 16.08
N GLY A 278 12.64 10.67 15.44
CA GLY A 278 11.40 9.89 15.55
C GLY A 278 11.27 9.05 16.82
N PHE A 279 12.37 8.68 17.47
CA PHE A 279 12.30 7.95 18.75
C PHE A 279 12.03 8.88 19.94
N ASN A 280 12.48 10.14 19.87
CA ASN A 280 12.30 11.11 20.95
C ASN A 280 10.89 11.73 20.99
N CYS A 281 10.13 11.72 19.89
CA CYS A 281 8.77 12.30 19.89
C CYS A 281 7.72 11.45 20.63
N HIS A 282 8.03 10.18 20.95
CA HIS A 282 7.12 9.30 21.68
C HIS A 282 7.33 9.23 23.20
N GLN A 283 8.35 9.91 23.74
CA GLN A 283 8.52 10.05 25.19
C GLN A 283 7.35 10.83 25.84
N ASN A 284 6.60 11.63 25.08
CA ASN A 284 5.41 12.33 25.56
C ASN A 284 4.11 11.50 25.47
N ASN A 285 4.11 10.35 24.80
CA ASN A 285 2.89 9.55 24.53
C ASN A 285 2.92 8.15 25.18
N ASN A 286 3.54 8.01 26.35
CA ASN A 286 3.58 6.75 27.12
C ASN A 286 4.37 5.59 26.48
N TRP A 287 5.34 5.85 25.58
CA TRP A 287 6.21 4.79 25.05
C TRP A 287 7.68 5.12 25.39
N GLU A 288 8.31 4.30 26.23
CA GLU A 288 9.74 4.42 26.57
C GLU A 288 10.54 3.37 25.79
N VAL A 289 11.71 3.77 25.25
CA VAL A 289 12.68 2.85 24.64
C VAL A 289 13.97 2.92 25.44
N SER A 290 14.33 1.82 26.11
CA SER A 290 15.53 1.74 26.95
C SER A 290 16.78 1.41 26.13
N LYS A 291 17.89 2.11 26.40
CA LYS A 291 19.18 1.93 25.70
C LYS A 291 19.82 0.55 25.92
N ARG A 292 19.35 -0.24 26.90
CA ARG A 292 19.94 -1.55 27.26
C ARG A 292 19.10 -2.75 26.81
N HIS A 293 17.82 -2.53 26.56
CA HIS A 293 16.88 -3.55 26.09
C HIS A 293 15.84 -2.82 25.24
N VAL A 294 15.69 -3.18 23.96
CA VAL A 294 14.59 -2.65 23.14
C VAL A 294 13.30 -3.25 23.68
N VAL A 295 12.73 -2.63 24.71
CA VAL A 295 11.41 -2.93 25.23
C VAL A 295 10.51 -1.79 24.80
N ILE A 296 9.51 -2.09 24.00
CA ILE A 296 8.46 -1.14 23.61
C ILE A 296 7.24 -1.51 24.44
N TYR A 297 6.91 -0.70 25.44
CA TYR A 297 5.68 -0.86 26.23
C TYR A 297 4.86 0.42 26.21
N ARG A 298 3.53 0.24 26.21
CA ARG A 298 2.57 1.30 26.46
C ARG A 298 2.48 1.50 27.97
N ARG A 299 2.88 2.66 28.48
CA ARG A 299 2.59 3.08 29.85
C ARG A 299 1.07 3.23 29.98
N ASP A 300 0.45 2.33 30.73
CA ASP A 300 -0.92 2.56 31.18
C ASP A 300 -0.89 3.62 32.29
N PRO A 301 -1.66 4.72 32.19
CA PRO A 301 -1.63 5.80 33.18
C PRO A 301 -2.20 5.42 34.56
N GLY A 302 -2.53 4.14 34.79
CA GLY A 302 -3.17 3.63 36.00
C GLY A 302 -2.28 2.84 36.97
N PHE A 303 -1.00 2.65 36.69
CA PHE A 303 -0.07 1.97 37.61
C PHE A 303 1.08 2.92 37.98
N GLN A 304 0.98 3.52 39.16
CA GLN A 304 2.10 4.10 39.90
C GLN A 304 2.54 3.13 40.99
#